data_AF-A0A2G6JFE0-F1
#
_entry.id   AF-A0A2G6JFE0-F1
#
_cell.length_a   1.000
_cell.length_b   1.000
_cell.length_c   1.000
_cell.angle_alpha   90.00
_cell.angle_beta   90.00
_cell.angle_gamma   90.00
#
_symmetry.space_group_name_H-M   'P 1'
#
loop_
_entity.id
_entity.type
_entity.pdbx_description
1 polymer ?
#
loop_
_entity_poly.entity_id
_entity_poly.type
_entity_poly.pdbx_seq_one_letter_code
_entity_poly.pdbx_strand_id
1 'polypeptide(L)'
;MYSTTLPNEYAVPFKVTAPKPVSGLRFYTKSTGGQHTVFARIFKPDAQGLPQAKPLAETLMTVGPTLKMWQASFNKIHLLMAGTYFASFEPYEKGSTTAVILPCQVANGTVKAGKAYWRRSGVTWTSTGIVDKPWFDVLCGGSPMAKLGNTGVPEIGKSFSFDLSQVAVGRAAIGVMGFSKVAWGPIKLPLDLTKVAPGCWIFAPLSFPTAVAAGAGGKAKVTMAIPNNKAFIGIEFYNQYVVIDPIVNSIRLQFSNAGKGKIGG
;
A
#
# COMPACT_ATOMS: atom_id res chain seq x y z
N MET A 1 -14.46 30.64 -4.51
CA MET A 1 -13.54 31.75 -4.79
C MET A 1 -12.18 31.33 -4.25
N TYR A 2 -11.12 31.24 -5.06
CA TYR A 2 -9.83 30.74 -4.58
C TYR A 2 -9.07 31.86 -3.86
N SER A 3 -8.78 31.68 -2.56
CA SER A 3 -8.02 32.65 -1.78
C SER A 3 -6.52 32.45 -2.00
N THR A 4 -5.79 33.52 -2.31
CA THR A 4 -4.32 33.54 -2.33
C THR A 4 -3.82 33.48 -0.89
N THR A 5 -3.70 32.25 -0.39
CA THR A 5 -3.35 32.03 1.01
C THR A 5 -1.85 32.06 1.24
N LEU A 6 -1.45 32.35 2.48
CA LEU A 6 -0.09 32.21 2.98
C LEU A 6 0.48 30.80 2.65
N PRO A 7 1.82 30.62 2.61
CA PRO A 7 2.50 29.34 2.31
C PRO A 7 2.27 28.32 3.44
N ASN A 8 1.03 27.88 3.60
CA ASN A 8 0.60 26.94 4.60
C ASN A 8 0.43 25.58 3.92
N GLU A 9 0.97 24.53 4.52
CA GLU A 9 0.63 23.17 4.13
C GLU A 9 -0.79 22.86 4.64
N TYR A 10 -1.64 22.30 3.79
CA TYR A 10 -3.02 21.95 4.15
C TYR A 10 -3.18 20.44 4.22
N ALA A 11 -3.85 19.94 5.26
CA ALA A 11 -4.13 18.54 5.47
C ALA A 11 -5.62 18.30 5.72
N VAL A 12 -6.18 17.30 5.03
CA VAL A 12 -7.60 16.97 5.05
C VAL A 12 -7.79 15.54 5.55
N PRO A 13 -8.64 15.31 6.56
CA PRO A 13 -8.85 13.98 7.10
C PRO A 13 -9.61 13.08 6.11
N PHE A 14 -9.24 11.80 6.08
CA PHE A 14 -10.00 10.73 5.46
C PHE A 14 -10.02 9.48 6.35
N LYS A 15 -11.03 8.63 6.14
CA LYS A 15 -11.20 7.39 6.91
C LYS A 15 -10.92 6.18 6.04
N VAL A 16 -10.09 5.29 6.56
CA VAL A 16 -9.81 3.96 6.01
C VAL A 16 -10.63 2.95 6.84
N THR A 17 -11.53 2.22 6.20
CA THR A 17 -12.47 1.30 6.90
C THR A 17 -11.94 -0.14 7.02
N ALA A 18 -11.00 -0.51 6.16
CA ALA A 18 -10.32 -1.80 6.15
C ALA A 18 -8.89 -1.58 5.60
N PRO A 19 -7.93 -2.49 5.80
CA PRO A 19 -6.59 -2.35 5.24
C PRO A 19 -6.61 -2.01 3.73
N LYS A 20 -5.99 -0.89 3.34
CA LYS A 20 -5.93 -0.41 1.95
C LYS A 20 -4.48 -0.20 1.49
N PRO A 21 -4.06 -0.79 0.36
CA PRO A 21 -2.81 -0.42 -0.30
C PRO A 21 -2.97 0.93 -1.00
N VAL A 22 -2.21 1.92 -0.57
CA VAL A 22 -2.24 3.27 -1.14
C VAL A 22 -1.00 3.48 -1.99
N SER A 23 -1.22 3.81 -3.26
CA SER A 23 -0.17 4.09 -4.26
C SER A 23 0.01 5.57 -4.55
N GLY A 24 -0.90 6.43 -4.12
CA GLY A 24 -0.80 7.85 -4.43
C GLY A 24 -1.96 8.70 -3.92
N LEU A 25 -1.96 9.95 -4.34
CA LEU A 25 -3.00 10.94 -4.08
C LEU A 25 -3.36 11.66 -5.37
N ARG A 26 -4.61 12.12 -5.49
CA ARG A 26 -5.01 13.12 -6.48
C ARG A 26 -5.67 14.30 -5.80
N PHE A 27 -5.43 15.50 -6.29
CA PHE A 27 -6.06 16.72 -5.81
C PHE A 27 -6.66 17.50 -6.98
N TYR A 28 -7.88 18.00 -6.80
CA TYR A 28 -8.50 18.92 -7.75
C TYR A 28 -7.98 20.33 -7.50
N THR A 29 -7.05 20.79 -8.32
CA THR A 29 -6.38 22.07 -8.12
C THR A 29 -5.78 22.63 -9.43
N LYS A 30 -5.23 23.84 -9.37
CA LYS A 30 -4.39 24.48 -10.38
C LYS A 30 -3.31 25.34 -9.73
N SER A 31 -2.26 25.61 -10.47
CA SER A 31 -1.29 26.64 -10.11
C SER A 31 -1.85 28.05 -10.33
N THR A 32 -1.20 29.05 -9.73
CA THR A 32 -1.44 30.48 -9.97
C THR A 32 -0.86 30.96 -11.31
N GLY A 33 0.00 30.15 -11.92
CA GLY A 33 0.64 30.36 -13.22
C GLY A 33 1.70 29.25 -13.42
N GLY A 34 2.11 28.98 -14.66
CA GLY A 34 3.18 28.01 -14.94
C GLY A 34 2.94 26.59 -14.39
N GLN A 35 4.00 25.78 -14.39
CA GLN A 35 4.00 24.42 -13.86
C GLN A 35 4.92 24.36 -12.63
N HIS A 36 4.40 23.83 -11.54
CA HIS A 36 5.08 23.79 -10.24
C HIS A 36 5.12 22.39 -9.68
N THR A 37 6.19 22.06 -8.96
CA THR A 37 6.34 20.77 -8.29
C THR A 37 6.28 20.96 -6.77
N VAL A 38 5.30 20.33 -6.15
CA VAL A 38 5.03 20.47 -4.72
C VAL A 38 4.90 19.12 -4.03
N PHE A 39 4.92 19.11 -2.70
CA PHE A 39 4.74 17.88 -1.96
C PHE A 39 3.27 17.47 -1.83
N ALA A 40 3.05 16.17 -1.95
CA ALA A 40 1.83 15.47 -1.57
C ALA A 40 2.17 14.42 -0.50
N ARG A 41 1.43 14.43 0.61
CA ARG A 41 1.76 13.63 1.80
C ARG A 41 0.55 12.93 2.41
N ILE A 42 0.83 11.84 3.12
CA ILE A 42 -0.12 11.20 4.04
C ILE A 42 0.42 11.29 5.45
N PHE A 43 -0.42 11.67 6.41
CA PHE A 43 -0.11 11.70 7.83
C PHE A 43 -1.00 10.74 8.62
N LYS A 44 -0.45 10.20 9.71
CA LYS A 44 -1.23 9.56 10.78
C LYS A 44 -1.73 10.63 11.75
N PRO A 45 -2.79 10.35 12.52
CA PRO A 45 -3.16 11.18 13.66
C PRO A 45 -2.14 11.05 14.79
N ASP A 46 -1.92 12.14 15.52
CA ASP A 46 -1.27 12.15 16.83
C ASP A 46 -2.29 11.80 17.95
N ALA A 47 -1.87 11.91 19.21
CA ALA A 47 -2.71 11.60 20.37
C ALA A 47 -3.92 12.53 20.50
N GLN A 48 -3.88 13.72 19.89
CA GLN A 48 -4.93 14.74 19.89
C GLN A 48 -5.84 14.63 18.67
N GLY A 49 -5.57 13.68 17.76
CA GLY A 49 -6.32 13.52 16.52
C GLY A 49 -5.97 14.56 15.44
N LEU A 50 -4.82 15.24 15.57
CA LEU A 50 -4.26 16.13 14.57
C LEU A 50 -3.24 15.38 13.70
N PRO A 51 -2.87 15.86 12.50
CA PRO A 51 -1.84 15.20 11.72
C PRO A 51 -0.48 15.20 12.46
N GLN A 52 0.27 14.10 12.41
CA GLN A 52 1.61 14.03 12.99
C GLN A 52 2.59 15.00 12.33
N ALA A 53 3.68 15.34 13.01
CA ALA A 53 4.72 16.22 12.45
C ALA A 53 5.44 15.58 11.24
N LYS A 54 5.73 14.28 11.31
CA LYS A 54 6.40 13.51 10.26
C LYS A 54 5.37 12.81 9.36
N PRO A 55 5.48 12.92 8.02
CA PRO A 55 4.58 12.19 7.13
C PRO A 55 4.84 10.68 7.18
N LEU A 56 3.76 9.91 7.02
CA LEU A 56 3.79 8.47 6.77
C LEU A 56 4.25 8.15 5.35
N ALA A 57 3.82 8.96 4.38
CA ALA A 57 4.16 8.85 2.97
C ALA A 57 4.35 10.26 2.39
N GLU A 58 5.31 10.42 1.48
CA GLU A 58 5.61 11.68 0.81
C GLU A 58 6.01 11.40 -0.63
N THR A 59 5.56 12.26 -1.55
CA THR A 59 5.99 12.27 -2.95
C THR A 59 5.85 13.69 -3.52
N LEU A 60 6.33 13.88 -4.74
CA LEU A 60 6.17 15.13 -5.48
C LEU A 60 4.99 15.03 -6.45
N MET A 61 4.24 16.12 -6.57
CA MET A 61 3.13 16.31 -7.49
C MET A 61 3.42 17.52 -8.36
N THR A 62 3.27 17.35 -9.66
CA THR A 62 3.47 18.45 -10.61
C THR A 62 2.12 18.99 -11.05
N VAL A 63 1.89 20.28 -10.81
CA VAL A 63 0.61 20.97 -11.01
C VAL A 63 0.79 22.12 -11.99
N GLY A 64 -0.04 22.15 -13.02
CA GLY A 64 -0.10 23.22 -14.02
C GLY A 64 -1.27 24.19 -13.81
N PRO A 65 -1.43 25.18 -14.71
CA PRO A 65 -2.37 26.28 -14.55
C PRO A 65 -3.83 25.89 -14.85
N THR A 66 -4.04 24.74 -15.48
CA THR A 66 -5.37 24.20 -15.77
C THR A 66 -5.96 23.53 -14.54
N LEU A 67 -7.19 23.90 -14.19
CA LEU A 67 -7.95 23.28 -13.11
C LEU A 67 -8.37 21.86 -13.52
N LYS A 68 -7.80 20.85 -12.86
CA LYS A 68 -8.13 19.42 -13.05
C LYS A 68 -7.65 18.59 -11.85
N MET A 69 -7.89 17.28 -11.91
CA MET A 69 -7.27 16.32 -11.00
C MET A 69 -5.79 16.14 -11.37
N TRP A 70 -4.90 16.55 -10.47
CA TRP A 70 -3.46 16.29 -10.55
C TRP A 70 -3.11 15.12 -9.66
N GLN A 71 -2.17 14.28 -10.11
CA GLN A 71 -1.82 13.03 -9.45
C GLN A 71 -0.38 13.05 -8.95
N ALA A 72 -0.19 12.49 -7.76
CA ALA A 72 1.10 12.18 -7.17
C ALA A 72 1.15 10.68 -6.85
N SER A 73 2.18 9.98 -7.32
CA SER A 73 2.38 8.55 -7.04
C SER A 73 3.50 8.38 -6.02
N PHE A 74 3.28 7.56 -5.00
CA PHE A 74 4.33 7.20 -4.05
C PHE A 74 5.33 6.23 -4.71
N ASN A 75 6.59 6.30 -4.30
CA ASN A 75 7.64 5.40 -4.77
C ASN A 75 7.49 3.96 -4.25
N LYS A 76 6.59 3.74 -3.28
CA LYS A 76 6.21 2.43 -2.75
C LYS A 76 4.74 2.43 -2.34
N ILE A 77 4.16 1.23 -2.26
CA ILE A 77 2.81 1.06 -1.71
C ILE A 77 2.84 1.22 -0.19
N HIS A 78 1.93 2.03 0.34
CA HIS A 78 1.73 2.20 1.77
C HIS A 78 0.46 1.45 2.20
N LEU A 79 0.60 0.40 3.00
CA LEU A 79 -0.54 -0.29 3.59
C LEU A 79 -1.11 0.53 4.75
N LEU A 80 -2.27 1.14 4.55
CA LEU A 80 -2.99 1.85 5.59
C LEU A 80 -3.96 0.90 6.28
N MET A 81 -3.82 0.73 7.59
CA MET A 81 -4.78 -0.03 8.41
C MET A 81 -6.06 0.78 8.64
N ALA A 82 -7.14 0.14 9.08
CA ALA A 82 -8.38 0.85 9.43
C ALA A 82 -8.10 1.96 10.46
N GLY A 83 -8.60 3.16 10.20
CA GLY A 83 -8.33 4.35 11.00
C GLY A 83 -8.52 5.66 10.25
N THR A 84 -8.26 6.77 10.93
CA THR A 84 -8.23 8.11 10.32
C THR A 84 -6.81 8.43 9.85
N TYR A 85 -6.69 9.09 8.71
CA TYR A 85 -5.44 9.60 8.16
C TYR A 85 -5.69 11.00 7.58
N PHE A 86 -4.62 11.68 7.16
CA PHE A 86 -4.75 12.98 6.51
C PHE A 86 -4.02 12.97 5.17
N ALA A 87 -4.70 13.41 4.12
CA ALA A 87 -4.10 13.70 2.83
C ALA A 87 -3.72 15.17 2.81
N SER A 88 -2.49 15.47 2.42
CA SER A 88 -1.96 16.83 2.46
C SER A 88 -1.29 17.21 1.17
N PHE A 89 -1.39 18.49 0.84
CA PHE A 89 -0.66 19.13 -0.25
C PHE A 89 -0.03 20.42 0.25
N GLU A 90 1.20 20.66 -0.18
CA GLU A 90 1.94 21.89 0.09
C GLU A 90 1.70 22.84 -1.09
N PRO A 91 1.11 24.04 -0.92
CA PRO A 91 0.80 24.91 -2.05
C PRO A 91 2.01 25.71 -2.55
N TYR A 92 3.21 25.41 -2.08
CA TYR A 92 4.45 26.08 -2.44
C TYR A 92 5.54 25.06 -2.79
N GLU A 93 6.48 25.47 -3.62
CA GLU A 93 7.62 24.63 -3.98
C GLU A 93 8.54 24.41 -2.76
N LYS A 94 9.26 23.30 -2.75
CA LYS A 94 10.21 22.99 -1.67
C LYS A 94 11.18 24.15 -1.47
N GLY A 95 11.14 24.75 -0.27
CA GLY A 95 12.02 25.87 0.09
C GLY A 95 11.52 27.25 -0.35
N SER A 96 10.34 27.35 -0.96
CA SER A 96 9.68 28.62 -1.27
C SER A 96 8.80 29.09 -0.12
N THR A 97 8.60 30.40 -0.02
CA THR A 97 7.63 31.03 0.91
C THR A 97 6.41 31.60 0.16
N THR A 98 6.29 31.34 -1.14
CA THR A 98 5.22 31.87 -1.98
C THR A 98 4.31 30.74 -2.41
N ALA A 99 3.01 30.87 -2.10
CA ALA A 99 2.01 29.92 -2.58
C ALA A 99 1.88 30.06 -4.10
N VAL A 100 2.13 28.96 -4.82
CA VAL A 100 2.04 28.83 -6.28
C VAL A 100 0.88 27.92 -6.72
N ILE A 101 0.20 27.28 -5.77
CA ILE A 101 -0.96 26.42 -6.01
C ILE A 101 -2.14 26.91 -5.19
N LEU A 102 -3.30 26.93 -5.84
CA LEU A 102 -4.55 27.28 -5.16
C LEU A 102 -5.00 26.12 -4.27
N PRO A 103 -5.53 26.39 -3.07
CA PRO A 103 -5.97 25.32 -2.20
C PRO A 103 -7.00 24.43 -2.88
N CYS A 104 -6.86 23.11 -2.70
CA CYS A 104 -7.78 22.12 -3.21
C CYS A 104 -9.19 22.36 -2.62
N GLN A 105 -10.08 22.97 -3.40
CA GLN A 105 -11.46 23.22 -3.02
C GLN A 105 -12.36 23.32 -4.25
N VAL A 106 -13.62 22.90 -4.13
CA VAL A 106 -14.63 23.13 -5.16
C VAL A 106 -15.48 24.36 -4.85
N ALA A 107 -15.77 25.16 -5.87
CA ALA A 107 -16.57 26.37 -5.71
C ALA A 107 -18.05 26.07 -5.44
N ASN A 108 -18.60 24.98 -6.00
CA ASN A 108 -20.01 24.60 -5.94
C ASN A 108 -20.15 23.09 -5.66
N GLY A 109 -21.19 22.71 -4.91
CA GLY A 109 -21.56 21.31 -4.65
C GLY A 109 -21.83 20.97 -3.18
N THR A 110 -22.56 19.87 -2.97
CA THR A 110 -22.92 19.27 -1.67
C THR A 110 -21.76 18.46 -1.08
N VAL A 111 -20.52 18.89 -1.26
CA VAL A 111 -19.39 18.23 -0.57
C VAL A 111 -19.49 18.59 0.90
N LYS A 112 -19.52 17.59 1.78
CA LYS A 112 -19.66 17.80 3.22
C LYS A 112 -18.50 18.68 3.69
N ALA A 113 -18.81 19.77 4.39
CA ALA A 113 -17.78 20.62 4.99
C ALA A 113 -16.83 19.76 5.83
N GLY A 114 -15.57 19.72 5.42
CA GLY A 114 -14.52 18.97 6.09
C GLY A 114 -13.71 19.87 7.01
N LYS A 115 -13.31 19.36 8.18
CA LYS A 115 -12.29 20.04 8.98
C LYS A 115 -10.94 19.87 8.29
N ALA A 116 -10.43 20.89 7.62
CA ALA A 116 -9.05 20.92 7.18
C ALA A 116 -8.16 21.52 8.28
N TYR A 117 -6.89 21.15 8.24
CA TYR A 117 -5.84 21.67 9.10
C TYR A 117 -4.79 22.34 8.25
N TRP A 118 -4.12 23.32 8.82
CA TRP A 118 -2.99 23.98 8.20
C TRP A 118 -1.80 24.01 9.16
N ARG A 119 -0.59 24.06 8.60
CA ARG A 119 0.61 24.42 9.35
C ARG A 119 1.57 25.23 8.50
N ARG A 120 2.50 25.91 9.16
CA ARG A 120 3.76 26.39 8.56
C ARG A 120 4.91 25.54 9.07
N SER A 121 6.04 25.58 8.38
CA SER A 121 7.27 24.93 8.85
C SER A 121 7.55 25.32 10.32
N GLY A 122 7.69 24.32 11.20
CA GLY A 122 7.92 24.54 12.64
C GLY A 122 6.67 24.88 13.48
N VAL A 123 5.46 24.93 12.91
CA VAL A 123 4.21 25.27 13.62
C VAL A 123 3.32 24.03 13.78
N THR A 124 2.63 23.94 14.93
CA THR A 124 1.61 22.91 15.20
C THR A 124 0.40 23.04 14.27
N TRP A 125 -0.20 21.91 13.90
CA TRP A 125 -1.41 21.89 13.08
C TRP A 125 -2.56 22.64 13.74
N THR A 126 -3.20 23.53 12.97
CA THR A 126 -4.35 24.32 13.42
C THR A 126 -5.51 24.12 12.45
N SER A 127 -6.75 24.08 12.94
CA SER A 127 -7.93 23.99 12.05
C SER A 127 -8.07 25.24 11.19
N THR A 128 -8.55 25.10 9.96
CA THR A 128 -8.83 26.23 9.06
C THR A 128 -10.23 26.15 8.47
N GLY A 129 -10.85 27.31 8.26
CA GLY A 129 -12.06 27.46 7.44
C GLY A 129 -11.78 27.83 5.98
N ILE A 130 -10.51 27.96 5.59
CA ILE A 130 -10.10 28.35 4.23
C ILE A 130 -10.31 27.21 3.23
N VAL A 131 -10.07 25.97 3.67
CA VAL A 131 -10.30 24.75 2.89
C VAL A 131 -11.46 24.01 3.53
N ASP A 132 -12.68 24.35 3.11
CA ASP A 132 -13.91 23.79 3.66
C ASP A 132 -14.47 22.64 2.80
N LYS A 133 -14.23 22.67 1.49
CA LYS A 133 -14.72 21.68 0.52
C LYS A 133 -13.60 21.05 -0.33
N PRO A 134 -12.65 20.35 0.30
CA PRO A 134 -11.55 19.72 -0.44
C PRO A 134 -12.04 18.57 -1.33
N TRP A 135 -11.47 18.49 -2.54
CA TRP A 135 -11.69 17.36 -3.45
C TRP A 135 -10.38 16.66 -3.78
N PHE A 136 -10.17 15.53 -3.12
CA PHE A 136 -9.02 14.67 -3.35
C PHE A 136 -9.46 13.22 -3.43
N ASP A 137 -8.63 12.42 -4.11
CA ASP A 137 -8.74 10.97 -4.07
C ASP A 137 -7.49 10.39 -3.41
N VAL A 138 -7.70 9.37 -2.58
CA VAL A 138 -6.62 8.49 -2.17
C VAL A 138 -6.55 7.36 -3.20
N LEU A 139 -5.48 7.35 -3.99
CA LEU A 139 -5.30 6.31 -4.98
C LEU A 139 -4.96 5.01 -4.26
N CYS A 140 -5.97 4.17 -4.18
CA CYS A 140 -5.78 2.78 -3.80
C CYS A 140 -5.31 2.05 -5.06
N GLY A 141 -4.09 1.56 -5.03
CA GLY A 141 -3.42 0.92 -6.15
C GLY A 141 -2.18 0.20 -5.66
N GLY A 142 -1.70 -0.74 -6.46
CA GLY A 142 -0.79 -1.80 -6.01
C GLY A 142 -1.59 -2.98 -5.47
N SER A 143 -1.16 -4.21 -5.78
CA SER A 143 -1.75 -5.37 -5.10
C SER A 143 -1.57 -5.16 -3.60
N PRO A 144 -2.61 -5.41 -2.78
CA PRO A 144 -2.39 -5.53 -1.35
C PRO A 144 -1.28 -6.57 -1.12
N MET A 145 -0.53 -6.47 -0.02
CA MET A 145 0.56 -7.43 0.18
C MET A 145 -0.02 -8.84 0.20
N ALA A 146 0.38 -9.64 -0.79
CA ALA A 146 -0.02 -11.04 -0.89
C ALA A 146 0.12 -11.69 0.49
N LYS A 147 -0.96 -12.26 0.99
CA LYS A 147 -0.99 -12.83 2.33
C LYS A 147 -1.24 -14.32 2.23
N LEU A 148 -0.31 -15.07 2.82
CA LEU A 148 -0.42 -16.49 3.06
C LEU A 148 -1.22 -16.75 4.33
N GLY A 149 -2.24 -17.58 4.22
CA GLY A 149 -2.92 -18.26 5.32
C GLY A 149 -2.97 -19.76 5.07
N ASN A 150 -3.78 -20.48 5.85
CA ASN A 150 -4.02 -21.90 5.65
C ASN A 150 -5.43 -22.28 6.10
N THR A 151 -5.96 -23.34 5.50
CA THR A 151 -7.17 -24.01 5.92
C THR A 151 -6.85 -25.47 6.23
N GLY A 152 -7.26 -25.92 7.41
CA GLY A 152 -6.91 -27.24 7.94
C GLY A 152 -5.48 -27.30 8.47
N VAL A 153 -5.12 -28.50 8.93
CA VAL A 153 -3.80 -28.83 9.47
C VAL A 153 -3.16 -29.95 8.65
N PRO A 154 -1.82 -29.93 8.47
CA PRO A 154 -1.13 -30.96 7.72
C PRO A 154 -1.05 -32.25 8.56
N GLU A 155 -1.99 -33.17 8.37
CA GLU A 155 -1.99 -34.50 8.99
C GLU A 155 -2.01 -35.60 7.94
N ILE A 156 -1.35 -36.73 8.22
CA ILE A 156 -1.37 -37.89 7.32
C ILE A 156 -2.80 -38.37 7.05
N GLY A 157 -3.07 -38.78 5.81
CA GLY A 157 -4.41 -39.20 5.37
C GLY A 157 -5.42 -38.06 5.22
N LYS A 158 -5.06 -36.81 5.50
CA LYS A 158 -5.91 -35.63 5.31
C LYS A 158 -5.36 -34.72 4.21
N SER A 159 -6.14 -33.71 3.87
CA SER A 159 -5.70 -32.61 3.02
C SER A 159 -5.65 -31.33 3.83
N PHE A 160 -4.71 -30.46 3.50
CA PHE A 160 -4.70 -29.08 3.95
C PHE A 160 -4.50 -28.16 2.75
N SER A 161 -4.85 -26.89 2.88
CA SER A 161 -4.47 -25.87 1.91
C SER A 161 -3.67 -24.78 2.57
N PHE A 162 -2.74 -24.22 1.80
CA PHE A 162 -2.27 -22.88 2.07
C PHE A 162 -3.00 -21.93 1.12
N ASP A 163 -3.48 -20.83 1.69
CA ASP A 163 -4.44 -19.94 1.06
C ASP A 163 -3.76 -18.60 0.75
N LEU A 164 -3.99 -18.10 -0.44
CA LEU A 164 -3.60 -16.76 -0.86
C LEU A 164 -4.78 -15.82 -0.66
N SER A 165 -4.50 -14.66 -0.09
CA SER A 165 -5.45 -13.55 0.01
C SER A 165 -4.73 -12.24 -0.26
N GLN A 166 -5.52 -11.16 -0.32
CA GLN A 166 -4.97 -9.81 -0.48
C GLN A 166 -4.25 -9.61 -1.82
N VAL A 167 -4.75 -10.23 -2.89
CA VAL A 167 -4.23 -10.07 -4.25
C VAL A 167 -5.29 -9.44 -5.14
N ALA A 168 -4.91 -8.69 -6.17
CA ALA A 168 -5.89 -8.20 -7.14
C ALA A 168 -6.62 -9.39 -7.85
N VAL A 169 -7.91 -9.22 -8.12
CA VAL A 169 -8.73 -10.25 -8.81
C VAL A 169 -8.15 -10.53 -10.20
N GLY A 170 -8.10 -11.80 -10.59
CA GLY A 170 -7.59 -12.26 -11.88
C GLY A 170 -6.07 -12.32 -11.98
N ARG A 171 -5.31 -12.01 -10.92
CA ARG A 171 -3.85 -12.14 -10.95
C ARG A 171 -3.43 -13.60 -10.88
N ALA A 172 -2.46 -13.95 -11.72
CA ALA A 172 -1.78 -15.22 -11.63
C ALA A 172 -0.85 -15.23 -10.40
N ALA A 173 -0.78 -16.37 -9.73
CA ALA A 173 0.14 -16.61 -8.64
C ALA A 173 0.69 -18.04 -8.71
N ILE A 174 1.82 -18.25 -8.07
CA ILE A 174 2.51 -19.54 -7.98
C ILE A 174 2.68 -19.81 -6.49
N GLY A 175 2.02 -20.86 -5.99
CA GLY A 175 2.29 -21.41 -4.68
C GLY A 175 3.55 -22.25 -4.75
N VAL A 176 4.52 -21.97 -3.89
CA VAL A 176 5.78 -22.72 -3.82
C VAL A 176 5.94 -23.38 -2.47
N MET A 177 6.65 -24.49 -2.45
CA MET A 177 6.96 -25.25 -1.25
C MET A 177 8.38 -25.79 -1.28
N GLY A 178 9.03 -25.87 -0.12
CA GLY A 178 10.29 -26.59 0.01
C GLY A 178 10.53 -27.10 1.43
N PHE A 179 11.62 -27.84 1.60
CA PHE A 179 11.97 -28.51 2.86
C PHE A 179 13.13 -27.83 3.61
N SER A 180 13.52 -26.61 3.21
CA SER A 180 14.62 -25.87 3.81
C SER A 180 14.25 -24.41 4.00
N LYS A 181 14.59 -23.83 5.15
CA LYS A 181 14.46 -22.38 5.41
C LYS A 181 15.75 -21.59 5.19
N VAL A 182 16.86 -22.28 4.90
CA VAL A 182 18.21 -21.69 4.87
C VAL A 182 18.84 -21.72 3.49
N ALA A 183 18.39 -22.60 2.60
CA ALA A 183 18.98 -22.77 1.27
C ALA A 183 17.98 -23.31 0.25
N TRP A 184 18.11 -22.84 -0.99
CA TRP A 184 17.47 -23.36 -2.19
C TRP A 184 18.56 -23.63 -3.23
N GLY A 185 19.10 -24.86 -3.23
CA GLY A 185 20.30 -25.18 -4.00
C GLY A 185 21.48 -24.28 -3.58
N PRO A 186 22.12 -23.54 -4.51
CA PRO A 186 23.21 -22.63 -4.19
C PRO A 186 22.74 -21.29 -3.58
N ILE A 187 21.44 -21.02 -3.57
CA ILE A 187 20.88 -19.74 -3.11
C ILE A 187 20.63 -19.80 -1.61
N LYS A 188 21.21 -18.87 -0.84
CA LYS A 188 20.92 -18.72 0.60
C LYS A 188 19.54 -18.09 0.81
N LEU A 189 18.81 -18.62 1.78
CA LEU A 189 17.53 -18.08 2.24
C LEU A 189 17.66 -17.50 3.65
N PRO A 190 16.95 -16.41 3.97
CA PRO A 190 16.06 -15.66 3.07
C PRO A 190 16.84 -14.81 2.05
N LEU A 191 16.35 -14.74 0.82
CA LEU A 191 16.95 -13.92 -0.25
C LEU A 191 16.30 -12.53 -0.28
N ASP A 192 17.11 -11.50 -0.07
CA ASP A 192 16.71 -10.10 -0.18
C ASP A 192 16.61 -9.68 -1.65
N LEU A 193 15.42 -9.25 -2.08
CA LEU A 193 15.19 -8.77 -3.44
C LEU A 193 15.20 -7.24 -3.54
N THR A 194 15.61 -6.51 -2.49
CA THR A 194 15.48 -5.05 -2.43
C THR A 194 16.04 -4.30 -3.64
N LYS A 195 17.09 -4.84 -4.29
CA LYS A 195 17.68 -4.26 -5.51
C LYS A 195 16.75 -4.27 -6.74
N VAL A 196 15.83 -5.23 -6.83
CA VAL A 196 14.96 -5.45 -8.00
C VAL A 196 13.46 -5.37 -7.67
N ALA A 197 13.12 -5.57 -6.40
CA ALA A 197 11.79 -5.50 -5.82
C ALA A 197 11.91 -5.02 -4.36
N PRO A 198 11.99 -3.70 -4.12
CA PRO A 198 12.10 -3.13 -2.78
C PRO A 198 11.06 -3.68 -1.80
N GLY A 199 11.53 -4.21 -0.67
CA GLY A 199 10.67 -4.78 0.38
C GLY A 199 10.18 -6.21 0.13
N CYS A 200 10.60 -6.85 -0.96
CA CYS A 200 10.30 -8.26 -1.23
C CYS A 200 11.42 -9.19 -0.76
N TRP A 201 11.03 -10.37 -0.27
CA TRP A 201 11.95 -11.40 0.22
C TRP A 201 11.46 -12.78 -0.21
N ILE A 202 12.40 -13.66 -0.54
CA ILE A 202 12.11 -15.08 -0.71
C ILE A 202 12.51 -15.80 0.58
N PHE A 203 11.53 -16.37 1.27
CA PHE A 203 11.73 -17.05 2.55
C PHE A 203 11.64 -18.57 2.42
N ALA A 204 10.93 -19.06 1.40
CA ALA A 204 10.79 -20.49 1.11
C ALA A 204 11.44 -20.82 -0.25
N PRO A 205 12.00 -22.03 -0.42
CA PRO A 205 12.49 -22.49 -1.71
C PRO A 205 11.36 -22.45 -2.74
N LEU A 206 11.65 -22.03 -3.97
CA LEU A 206 10.67 -22.03 -5.06
C LEU A 206 10.50 -23.44 -5.68
N SER A 207 10.64 -24.48 -4.86
CA SER A 207 10.44 -25.87 -5.28
C SER A 207 8.94 -26.17 -5.39
N PHE A 208 8.59 -27.22 -6.13
CA PHE A 208 7.21 -27.69 -6.31
C PHE A 208 6.20 -26.57 -6.64
N PRO A 209 6.40 -25.83 -7.73
CA PRO A 209 5.53 -24.71 -8.08
C PRO A 209 4.14 -25.19 -8.51
N THR A 210 3.10 -24.61 -7.94
CA THR A 210 1.71 -24.84 -8.32
C THR A 210 1.08 -23.53 -8.76
N ALA A 211 0.75 -23.42 -10.04
CA ALA A 211 0.09 -22.24 -10.60
C ALA A 211 -1.37 -22.16 -10.15
N VAL A 212 -1.79 -20.96 -9.75
CA VAL A 212 -3.17 -20.64 -9.36
C VAL A 212 -3.52 -19.24 -9.88
N ALA A 213 -4.81 -18.94 -9.99
CA ALA A 213 -5.29 -17.60 -10.27
C ALA A 213 -6.14 -17.09 -9.11
N ALA A 214 -5.95 -15.83 -8.75
CA ALA A 214 -6.79 -15.16 -7.76
C ALA A 214 -8.20 -14.99 -8.31
N GLY A 215 -9.16 -15.71 -7.74
CA GLY A 215 -10.57 -15.63 -8.09
C GLY A 215 -11.27 -14.41 -7.48
N ALA A 216 -12.59 -14.50 -7.36
CA ALA A 216 -13.41 -13.48 -6.73
C ALA A 216 -12.90 -13.17 -5.31
N GLY A 217 -12.83 -11.88 -4.98
CA GLY A 217 -12.33 -11.41 -3.68
C GLY A 217 -10.80 -11.48 -3.51
N GLY A 218 -10.05 -11.76 -4.58
CA GLY A 218 -8.58 -11.69 -4.54
C GLY A 218 -7.94 -12.83 -3.79
N LYS A 219 -8.52 -14.03 -3.91
CA LYS A 219 -8.14 -15.24 -3.18
C LYS A 219 -7.79 -16.37 -4.13
N ALA A 220 -6.81 -17.18 -3.75
CA ALA A 220 -6.50 -18.46 -4.38
C ALA A 220 -6.10 -19.47 -3.30
N LYS A 221 -5.95 -20.74 -3.63
CA LYS A 221 -5.41 -21.74 -2.70
C LYS A 221 -4.72 -22.86 -3.45
N VAL A 222 -3.73 -23.46 -2.80
CA VAL A 222 -3.12 -24.73 -3.23
C VAL A 222 -3.47 -25.76 -2.17
N THR A 223 -4.22 -26.77 -2.58
CA THR A 223 -4.58 -27.90 -1.72
C THR A 223 -3.57 -29.01 -1.91
N MET A 224 -3.11 -29.59 -0.80
CA MET A 224 -2.24 -30.76 -0.83
C MET A 224 -2.86 -31.90 -0.03
N ALA A 225 -2.95 -33.06 -0.68
CA ALA A 225 -3.27 -34.30 -0.02
C ALA A 225 -1.99 -34.89 0.60
N ILE A 226 -2.03 -35.22 1.88
CA ILE A 226 -0.94 -35.90 2.58
C ILE A 226 -1.27 -37.39 2.59
N PRO A 227 -0.47 -38.25 1.93
CA PRO A 227 -0.71 -39.69 1.96
C PRO A 227 -0.72 -40.23 3.38
N ASN A 228 -1.52 -41.27 3.63
CA ASN A 228 -1.58 -41.96 4.92
C ASN A 228 -0.33 -42.85 5.13
N ASN A 229 0.83 -42.22 5.25
CA ASN A 229 2.12 -42.86 5.46
C ASN A 229 2.83 -42.26 6.67
N LYS A 230 3.07 -43.09 7.70
CA LYS A 230 3.73 -42.68 8.95
C LYS A 230 5.13 -42.08 8.73
N ALA A 231 5.79 -42.39 7.62
CA ALA A 231 7.09 -41.81 7.26
C ALA A 231 7.05 -40.29 7.06
N PHE A 232 5.86 -39.70 6.87
CA PHE A 232 5.71 -38.25 6.72
C PHE A 232 5.54 -37.51 8.04
N ILE A 233 5.23 -38.21 9.15
CA ILE A 233 5.06 -37.56 10.46
C ILE A 233 6.37 -36.87 10.85
N GLY A 234 6.25 -35.60 11.22
CA GLY A 234 7.35 -34.77 11.69
C GLY A 234 8.13 -34.04 10.59
N ILE A 235 7.88 -34.33 9.30
CA ILE A 235 8.50 -33.59 8.21
C ILE A 235 8.06 -32.13 8.27
N GLU A 236 9.04 -31.23 8.25
CA GLU A 236 8.81 -29.80 8.16
C GLU A 236 8.88 -29.32 6.72
N PHE A 237 7.99 -28.41 6.35
CA PHE A 237 7.99 -27.75 5.05
C PHE A 237 7.74 -26.25 5.21
N TYR A 238 8.14 -25.51 4.18
CA TYR A 238 8.08 -24.05 4.12
C TYR A 238 7.39 -23.67 2.82
N ASN A 239 6.49 -22.71 2.86
CA ASN A 239 5.69 -22.34 1.69
C ASN A 239 5.49 -20.83 1.59
N GLN A 240 5.33 -20.35 0.37
CA GLN A 240 5.16 -18.94 0.04
C GLN A 240 4.39 -18.82 -1.28
N TYR A 241 3.75 -17.68 -1.52
CA TYR A 241 3.22 -17.35 -2.85
C TYR A 241 4.10 -16.32 -3.55
N VAL A 242 4.25 -16.52 -4.86
CA VAL A 242 4.75 -15.52 -5.81
C VAL A 242 3.59 -15.06 -6.67
N VAL A 243 3.25 -13.78 -6.63
CA VAL A 243 2.14 -13.19 -7.37
C VAL A 243 2.68 -12.38 -8.53
N ILE A 244 2.14 -12.58 -9.72
CA ILE A 244 2.49 -11.82 -10.92
C ILE A 244 1.55 -10.62 -10.97
N ASP A 245 2.08 -9.44 -10.66
CA ASP A 245 1.32 -8.19 -10.69
C ASP A 245 2.09 -7.07 -11.43
N PRO A 246 1.63 -6.62 -12.60
CA PRO A 246 2.30 -5.60 -13.41
C PRO A 246 2.44 -4.24 -12.74
N ILE A 247 1.71 -3.96 -11.65
CA ILE A 247 1.73 -2.64 -10.99
C ILE A 247 2.49 -2.61 -9.67
N VAL A 248 3.19 -3.70 -9.28
CA VAL A 248 3.81 -3.80 -7.94
C VAL A 248 5.26 -3.34 -7.85
N ASN A 249 6.11 -3.65 -8.85
CA ASN A 249 7.51 -3.21 -8.96
C ASN A 249 8.06 -3.48 -10.37
N SER A 250 9.33 -3.14 -10.61
CA SER A 250 10.00 -3.28 -11.92
C SER A 250 10.03 -4.70 -12.47
N ILE A 251 10.10 -5.72 -11.60
CA ILE A 251 10.07 -7.13 -12.03
C ILE A 251 8.66 -7.73 -12.06
N ARG A 252 7.63 -6.95 -11.70
CA ARG A 252 6.21 -7.34 -11.73
C ARG A 252 5.88 -8.55 -10.85
N LEU A 253 6.67 -8.79 -9.80
CA LEU A 253 6.50 -9.90 -8.87
C LEU A 253 6.30 -9.41 -7.45
N GLN A 254 5.33 -9.98 -6.76
CA GLN A 254 5.09 -9.75 -5.33
C GLN A 254 5.20 -11.07 -4.59
N PHE A 255 5.80 -11.04 -3.40
CA PHE A 255 5.98 -12.22 -2.56
C PHE A 255 5.11 -12.09 -1.31
N SER A 256 4.48 -13.18 -0.90
CA SER A 256 3.71 -13.20 0.35
C SER A 256 4.60 -13.32 1.59
N ASN A 257 4.04 -13.24 2.79
CA ASN A 257 4.67 -13.87 3.96
C ASN A 257 4.85 -15.38 3.72
N ALA A 258 5.80 -16.01 4.43
CA ALA A 258 6.00 -17.46 4.39
C ALA A 258 5.32 -18.18 5.55
N GLY A 259 5.04 -19.46 5.32
CA GLY A 259 4.49 -20.39 6.30
C GLY A 259 5.49 -21.49 6.60
N LYS A 260 5.46 -21.99 7.84
CA LYS A 260 6.12 -23.22 8.27
C LYS A 260 5.03 -24.21 8.66
N GLY A 261 5.06 -25.40 8.07
CA GLY A 261 4.21 -26.52 8.47
C GLY A 261 5.05 -27.69 8.97
N LYS A 262 4.47 -28.50 9.85
CA LYS A 262 5.02 -29.78 10.30
C LYS A 262 3.91 -30.82 10.21
N ILE A 263 4.15 -31.91 9.50
CA ILE A 263 3.13 -32.94 9.29
C ILE A 263 2.90 -33.70 10.61
N GLY A 264 1.64 -33.78 11.04
CA GLY A 264 1.15 -34.57 12.17
C GLY A 264 0.52 -35.91 11.75
N GLY A 265 0.03 -36.66 12.72
CA GLY A 265 -0.71 -37.91 12.52
C GLY A 265 -1.50 -38.32 13.74
#